data_AF-A0A0C4YHV5-F1
#
_entry.id   AF-A0A0C4YHV5-F1
#
_cell.length_a   1.000
_cell.length_b   1.000
_cell.length_c   1.000
_cell.angle_alpha   90.00
_cell.angle_beta   90.00
_cell.angle_gamma   90.00
#
_symmetry.space_group_name_H-M   'P 1'
#
loop_
_entity.id
_entity.type
_entity.pdbx_description
1 polymer ?
#
loop_
_entity_poly.entity_id
_entity_poly.type
_entity_poly.pdbx_seq_one_letter_code
_entity_poly.pdbx_strand_id
1 'polypeptide(L)'
;MLPQKKKIITCYEELLRLSSLMCEAARAGNWDTLCALQNGYVTQVSTLKSIDDVALLSAEERRYRYRMLETILSQDAAIRNLVTPKMQELGYLLNSSRRRQELHHTYGSPA
;
A
#
# COMPACT_ATOMS: atom_id res chain seq x y z
N MET A 1 -4.21 -26.52 19.06
CA MET A 1 -3.31 -25.55 18.37
C MET A 1 -2.87 -24.49 19.35
N LEU A 2 -1.59 -24.11 19.39
CA LEU A 2 -1.09 -23.06 20.27
C LEU A 2 -1.66 -21.69 19.84
N PRO A 3 -2.16 -20.85 20.78
CA PRO A 3 -2.83 -19.58 20.46
C PRO A 3 -1.94 -18.61 19.67
N GLN A 4 -0.62 -18.68 19.86
CA GLN A 4 0.35 -17.84 19.16
C GLN A 4 0.44 -18.16 17.65
N LYS A 5 0.39 -19.45 17.26
CA LYS A 5 0.44 -19.84 15.84
C LYS A 5 -0.77 -19.33 15.08
N LYS A 6 -1.95 -19.47 15.69
CA LYS A 6 -3.21 -18.99 15.11
C LYS A 6 -3.18 -17.47 14.92
N LYS A 7 -2.62 -16.72 15.88
CA LYS A 7 -2.41 -15.27 15.77
C LYS A 7 -1.52 -14.89 14.57
N ILE A 8 -0.41 -15.59 14.34
CA ILE A 8 0.49 -15.31 13.20
C ILE A 8 -0.26 -15.51 11.88
N ILE A 9 -0.89 -16.66 11.68
CA ILE A 9 -1.59 -16.96 10.41
C ILE A 9 -2.72 -15.98 10.16
N THR A 10 -3.58 -15.72 11.16
CA THR A 10 -4.65 -14.71 11.05
C THR A 10 -4.09 -13.32 10.74
N CYS A 11 -2.91 -12.98 11.24
CA CYS A 11 -2.29 -11.71 10.94
C CYS A 11 -1.87 -11.59 9.46
N TYR A 12 -1.30 -12.66 8.89
CA TYR A 12 -1.02 -12.73 7.45
C TYR A 12 -2.29 -12.77 6.59
N GLU A 13 -3.37 -13.41 7.04
CA GLU A 13 -4.65 -13.47 6.31
C GLU A 13 -5.24 -12.06 6.19
N GLU A 14 -5.16 -11.29 7.28
CA GLU A 14 -5.62 -9.91 7.30
C GLU A 14 -4.74 -9.00 6.44
N LEU A 15 -3.41 -9.18 6.44
CA LEU A 15 -2.52 -8.46 5.52
C LEU A 15 -2.84 -8.77 4.05
N LEU A 16 -3.10 -10.03 3.75
CA LEU A 16 -3.50 -10.44 2.40
C LEU A 16 -4.81 -9.77 2.00
N ARG A 17 -5.83 -9.78 2.87
CA ARG A 17 -7.11 -9.12 2.64
C ARG A 17 -6.93 -7.61 2.40
N LEU A 18 -6.15 -6.94 3.24
CA LEU A 18 -5.89 -5.50 3.11
C LEU A 18 -5.14 -5.18 1.80
N SER A 19 -4.11 -5.95 1.46
CA SER A 19 -3.36 -5.77 0.20
C SER A 19 -4.25 -5.95 -1.04
N SER A 20 -5.22 -6.87 -0.99
CA SER A 20 -6.21 -7.04 -2.07
C SER A 20 -7.13 -5.83 -2.21
N LEU A 21 -7.69 -5.35 -1.10
CA LEU A 21 -8.55 -4.17 -1.11
C LEU A 21 -7.80 -2.91 -1.55
N MET A 22 -6.54 -2.74 -1.13
CA MET A 22 -5.69 -1.65 -1.61
C MET A 22 -5.46 -1.74 -3.11
N CYS A 23 -5.21 -2.94 -3.63
CA CYS A 23 -5.00 -3.17 -5.06
C CYS A 23 -6.27 -2.86 -5.88
N GLU A 24 -7.45 -3.20 -5.36
CA GLU A 24 -8.74 -2.81 -5.93
C GLU A 24 -8.96 -1.30 -5.90
N ALA A 25 -8.72 -0.65 -4.75
CA ALA A 25 -8.85 0.80 -4.61
C ALA A 25 -7.90 1.56 -5.56
N ALA A 26 -6.66 1.09 -5.70
CA ALA A 26 -5.68 1.65 -6.63
C ALA A 26 -6.12 1.49 -8.09
N ARG A 27 -6.66 0.32 -8.47
CA ARG A 27 -7.24 0.09 -9.81
C ARG A 27 -8.42 1.01 -10.09
N ALA A 28 -9.27 1.24 -9.10
CA ALA A 28 -10.42 2.13 -9.19
C ALA A 28 -10.06 3.62 -9.11
N GLY A 29 -8.80 3.97 -8.82
CA GLY A 29 -8.37 5.35 -8.59
C GLY A 29 -8.97 5.99 -7.32
N ASN A 30 -9.44 5.19 -6.36
CA ASN A 30 -10.02 5.65 -5.11
C ASN A 30 -8.92 5.89 -4.07
N TRP A 31 -8.21 7.01 -4.22
CA TRP A 31 -7.02 7.34 -3.42
C TRP A 31 -7.30 7.49 -1.94
N ASP A 32 -8.45 8.07 -1.56
CA ASP A 32 -8.82 8.23 -0.15
C ASP A 32 -8.98 6.87 0.55
N THR A 33 -9.65 5.93 -0.13
CA THR A 33 -9.82 4.56 0.37
C THR A 33 -8.48 3.83 0.42
N LEU A 34 -7.63 4.02 -0.59
CA LEU A 34 -6.27 3.44 -0.59
C LEU A 34 -5.45 3.91 0.62
N CYS A 35 -5.46 5.21 0.91
CA CYS A 35 -4.75 5.77 2.07
C CYS A 35 -5.34 5.29 3.41
N ALA A 36 -6.67 5.20 3.53
CA ALA A 36 -7.31 4.68 4.73
C ALA A 36 -6.93 3.20 4.99
N LEU A 37 -6.94 2.37 3.94
CA LEU A 37 -6.54 0.96 4.03
C LEU A 37 -5.05 0.80 4.36
N GLN A 38 -4.18 1.67 3.83
CA GLN A 38 -2.75 1.65 4.11
C GLN A 38 -2.44 1.82 5.60
N ASN A 39 -3.19 2.68 6.31
CA ASN A 39 -3.03 2.85 7.75
C ASN A 39 -3.30 1.55 8.53
N GLY A 40 -4.35 0.82 8.14
CA GLY A 40 -4.65 -0.51 8.70
C GLY A 40 -3.55 -1.51 8.40
N TYR A 41 -3.05 -1.54 7.16
CA TYR A 41 -1.97 -2.42 6.74
C TYR A 41 -0.68 -2.20 7.55
N VAL A 42 -0.26 -0.94 7.72
CA VAL A 42 0.94 -0.59 8.51
C VAL A 42 0.79 -0.98 9.98
N THR A 43 -0.40 -0.78 10.56
CA THR A 43 -0.71 -1.22 11.93
C THR A 43 -0.60 -2.74 12.06
N GLN A 44 -1.14 -3.47 11.09
CA GLN A 44 -1.10 -4.94 11.09
C GLN A 44 0.31 -5.49 10.90
N VAL A 45 1.12 -4.89 10.01
CA VAL A 45 2.55 -5.23 9.88
C VAL A 45 3.30 -4.99 11.19
N SER A 46 2.99 -3.91 11.90
CA SER A 46 3.62 -3.60 13.19
C SER A 46 3.27 -4.64 14.25
N THR A 47 2.00 -5.06 14.32
CA THR A 47 1.56 -6.18 15.18
C THR A 47 2.23 -7.49 14.80
N LEU A 48 2.40 -7.77 13.50
CA LEU A 48 3.08 -8.98 13.06
C LEU A 48 4.56 -9.01 13.48
N LYS A 49 5.23 -7.86 13.39
CA LYS A 49 6.65 -7.72 13.77
C LYS A 49 6.89 -7.91 15.27
N SER A 50 5.89 -7.66 16.13
CA SER A 50 6.02 -7.87 17.58
C SER A 50 5.81 -9.32 18.00
N ILE A 51 5.42 -10.22 17.08
CA ILE A 51 5.28 -11.64 17.35
C ILE A 51 6.63 -12.34 17.12
N ASP A 52 7.35 -12.59 18.23
CA ASP A 52 8.74 -13.08 18.22
C ASP A 52 8.90 -14.58 17.91
N ASP A 53 7.79 -15.33 17.76
CA ASP A 53 7.83 -16.79 17.86
C ASP A 53 7.45 -17.55 16.57
N VAL A 54 8.18 -17.23 15.49
CA VAL A 54 8.10 -17.94 14.20
C VAL A 54 8.59 -19.40 14.31
N ALA A 55 9.43 -19.69 15.30
CA ALA A 55 10.01 -21.01 15.53
C ALA A 55 8.95 -22.09 15.80
N LEU A 56 7.78 -21.69 16.30
CA LEU A 56 6.69 -22.61 16.62
C LEU A 56 5.93 -23.16 15.40
N LEU A 57 6.06 -22.60 14.19
CA LEU A 57 5.28 -23.05 13.03
C LEU A 57 5.69 -24.45 12.56
N SER A 58 4.74 -25.25 12.08
CA SER A 58 5.03 -26.50 11.37
C SER A 58 5.62 -26.20 9.98
N ALA A 59 6.17 -27.22 9.30
CA ALA A 59 6.67 -27.06 7.94
C ALA A 59 5.56 -26.64 6.95
N GLU A 60 4.36 -27.18 7.14
CA GLU A 60 3.18 -26.84 6.32
C GLU A 60 2.73 -25.39 6.57
N GLU A 61 2.65 -24.96 7.83
CA GLU A 61 2.27 -23.59 8.20
C GLU A 61 3.30 -22.57 7.68
N ARG A 62 4.60 -22.90 7.75
CA ARG A 62 5.66 -22.08 7.14
C ARG A 62 5.45 -21.94 5.63
N ARG A 63 5.18 -23.05 4.93
CA ARG A 63 4.94 -23.03 3.48
C ARG A 63 3.68 -22.24 3.11
N TYR A 64 2.62 -22.38 3.89
CA TYR A 64 1.39 -21.60 3.72
C TYR A 64 1.67 -20.10 3.88
N ARG A 65 2.36 -19.71 4.95
CA ARG A 65 2.79 -18.34 5.19
C ARG A 65 3.62 -17.77 4.04
N TYR A 66 4.56 -18.55 3.50
CA TYR A 66 5.38 -18.12 2.36
C TYR A 66 4.53 -17.77 1.14
N ARG A 67 3.54 -18.62 0.79
CA ARG A 67 2.62 -18.33 -0.33
C ARG A 67 1.83 -17.03 -0.13
N MET A 68 1.41 -16.77 1.11
CA MET A 68 0.70 -15.52 1.43
C MET A 68 1.62 -14.32 1.28
N LEU A 69 2.86 -14.42 1.76
CA LEU A 69 3.84 -13.35 1.65
C LEU A 69 4.18 -13.05 0.17
N GLU A 70 4.37 -14.08 -0.66
CA GLU A 70 4.58 -13.90 -2.10
C GLU A 70 3.41 -13.16 -2.75
N THR A 71 2.18 -13.55 -2.40
CA THR A 71 0.98 -12.86 -2.90
C THR A 71 0.94 -11.40 -2.46
N ILE A 72 1.15 -11.13 -1.17
CA ILE A 72 1.19 -9.78 -0.61
C ILE A 72 2.22 -8.91 -1.34
N LEU A 73 3.45 -9.40 -1.51
CA LEU A 73 4.53 -8.66 -2.19
C LEU A 73 4.19 -8.37 -3.66
N SER A 74 3.54 -9.32 -4.34
CA SER A 74 3.04 -9.12 -5.71
C SER A 74 1.97 -8.03 -5.76
N GLN A 75 1.03 -8.02 -4.79
CA GLN A 75 0.02 -6.96 -4.70
C GLN A 75 0.62 -5.59 -4.39
N ASP A 76 1.58 -5.52 -3.47
CA ASP A 76 2.29 -4.28 -3.15
C ASP A 76 3.05 -3.73 -4.38
N ALA A 77 3.65 -4.60 -5.19
CA ALA A 77 4.28 -4.21 -6.45
C ALA A 77 3.24 -3.69 -7.47
N ALA A 78 2.09 -4.37 -7.61
CA ALA A 78 1.01 -3.92 -8.49
C ALA A 78 0.45 -2.55 -8.07
N ILE A 79 0.23 -2.33 -6.77
CA ILE A 79 -0.20 -1.04 -6.22
C ILE A 79 0.80 0.06 -6.59
N ARG A 80 2.11 -0.16 -6.36
CA ARG A 80 3.14 0.81 -6.73
C ARG A 80 3.12 1.14 -8.22
N ASN A 81 2.94 0.14 -9.08
CA ASN A 81 2.88 0.33 -10.53
C ASN A 81 1.64 1.14 -10.97
N LEU A 82 0.54 1.09 -10.23
CA LEU A 82 -0.67 1.88 -10.49
C LEU A 82 -0.53 3.32 -9.98
N VAL A 83 -0.01 3.49 -8.77
CA VAL A 83 0.05 4.78 -8.07
C VAL A 83 1.14 5.69 -8.64
N THR A 84 2.34 5.14 -8.88
CA THR A 84 3.53 5.94 -9.22
C THR A 84 3.36 6.77 -10.49
N PRO A 85 2.86 6.22 -11.62
CA PRO A 85 2.66 7.00 -12.83
C PRO A 85 1.61 8.10 -12.63
N LYS A 86 0.54 7.82 -11.87
CA LYS A 86 -0.53 8.80 -11.63
C LYS A 86 -0.04 9.99 -10.80
N MET A 87 0.81 9.74 -9.81
CA MET A 87 1.46 10.80 -9.05
C MET A 87 2.40 11.66 -9.92
N GLN A 88 3.14 11.03 -10.83
CA GLN A 88 4.01 11.75 -11.78
C GLN A 88 3.20 12.67 -12.72
N GLU A 89 2.07 12.16 -13.24
CA GLU A 89 1.15 12.95 -14.08
C GLU A 89 0.62 14.17 -13.33
N LEU A 90 0.13 13.99 -12.09
CA LEU A 90 -0.36 15.08 -11.26
C LEU A 90 0.74 16.12 -10.95
N GLY A 91 1.95 15.67 -10.65
CA GLY A 91 3.10 16.54 -10.44
C GLY A 91 3.43 17.38 -11.68
N TYR A 92 3.37 16.79 -12.87
CA TYR A 92 3.55 17.51 -14.13
C TYR A 92 2.47 18.57 -14.35
N LEU A 93 1.20 18.23 -14.14
CA LEU A 93 0.07 19.16 -14.30
C LEU A 93 0.16 20.35 -13.35
N LEU A 94 0.48 20.11 -12.07
CA LEU A 94 0.65 21.17 -11.08
C LEU A 94 1.81 22.11 -11.44
N ASN A 95 2.96 21.56 -11.84
CA ASN A 95 4.11 22.34 -12.28
C ASN A 95 3.80 23.19 -13.52
N SER A 96 3.07 22.63 -14.50
CA SER A 96 2.66 23.36 -15.71
C SER A 96 1.69 24.51 -15.40
N SER A 97 0.82 24.34 -14.41
CA SER A 97 -0.18 25.33 -14.00
C SER A 97 0.46 26.48 -13.24
N ARG A 98 1.39 26.17 -12.32
CA ARG A 98 2.20 27.16 -11.61
C ARG A 98 3.02 28.03 -12.57
N ARG A 99 3.68 27.40 -13.56
CA ARG A 99 4.46 28.11 -14.58
C ARG A 99 3.58 29.04 -15.43
N ARG A 100 2.35 28.64 -15.75
CA ARG A 100 1.36 29.51 -16.43
C ARG A 100 0.96 30.72 -15.58
N GLN A 101 0.73 30.53 -14.28
CA GLN A 101 0.43 31.65 -13.37
C GLN A 101 1.59 32.63 -13.25
N GLU A 102 2.83 32.15 -13.12
CA GLU A 102 4.02 33.00 -13.07
C GLU A 102 4.19 33.84 -14.35
N LEU A 103 3.97 33.25 -15.52
CA LEU A 103 3.98 33.98 -16.80
C LEU A 103 2.85 35.02 -16.88
N HIS A 104 1.63 34.66 -16.48
CA HIS A 104 0.51 35.60 -16.41
C HIS A 104 0.78 36.77 -15.45
N HIS A 105 1.45 36.51 -14.32
CA HIS A 105 1.78 37.57 -13.36
C HIS A 105 2.92 38.48 -13.84
N THR A 106 3.86 37.94 -14.62
CA THR A 106 5.03 38.67 -15.14
C THR A 106 4.68 39.53 -16.36
N TYR A 107 3.82 39.02 -17.25
CA TYR A 107 3.41 39.73 -18.47
C TYR A 107 2.02 40.39 -18.36
N GLY A 108 1.30 40.17 -17.26
CA GLY A 108 -0.05 40.71 -17.02
C GLY A 108 -0.11 41.99 -16.19
N SER A 109 1.01 42.68 -15.96
CA SER A 109 0.99 44.07 -15.46
C SER A 109 0.96 45.05 -16.63
N PRO A 110 -0.18 45.71 -16.91
CA PRO A 110 -0.17 46.98 -17.59
C PRO A 110 0.10 48.07 -16.56
N ALA A 111 1.26 48.71 -16.67
CA ALA A 111 1.49 50.08 -16.19
C ALA A 111 2.35 50.79 -17.22
#